data_AF-A0A8T1X735-F1
#
_entry.id   AF-A0A8T1X735-F1
#
_cell.length_a   1.000
_cell.length_b   1.000
_cell.length_c   1.000
_cell.angle_alpha   90.00
_cell.angle_beta   90.00
_cell.angle_gamma   90.00
#
_symmetry.space_group_name_H-M   'P 1'
#
loop_
_entity.id
_entity.type
_entity.pdbx_description
1 polymer ?
#
loop_
_entity_poly.entity_id
_entity_poly.type
_entity_poly.pdbx_seq_one_letter_code
_entity_poly.pdbx_strand_id
1 'polypeptide(L)'
;MSLLATRPPHAHEHCEEEEHAGDCSHDSATAISAPEGTPELKERDEAEDLALLDSQALVQTFYRLQEKRVQIYAKFRQGFQEHQKTERFPVFCSGITQQFLTVSEQVNQVETLLRGKKQQVAIAQLLRKVQQEEKEKLLLTSALLIEKMRLSDASKLAEPDEATIAFLERSVQTLTTKHTVCVERINELLDDLRAESADLETA
;
A
#
# COMPACT_ATOMS: atom_id res chain seq x y z
N MET A 1 -26.53 23.65 -17.62
CA MET A 1 -25.14 23.14 -17.66
C MET A 1 -24.44 23.58 -16.39
N SER A 2 -24.11 22.63 -15.51
CA SER A 2 -23.05 22.75 -14.50
C SER A 2 -22.82 21.34 -13.95
N LEU A 3 -21.77 20.67 -14.45
CA LEU A 3 -21.34 19.34 -14.01
C LEU A 3 -19.95 19.45 -13.39
N LEU A 4 -19.83 20.23 -12.33
CA LEU A 4 -18.63 20.31 -11.50
C LEU A 4 -18.99 19.97 -10.05
N ALA A 5 -19.24 18.69 -9.82
CA ALA A 5 -19.20 17.98 -8.54
C ALA A 5 -19.34 16.49 -8.94
N THR A 6 -18.40 15.59 -8.75
CA THR A 6 -17.62 15.29 -7.55
C THR A 6 -16.40 14.47 -7.96
N ARG A 7 -15.18 14.97 -7.73
CA ARG A 7 -13.96 14.15 -7.75
C ARG A 7 -13.87 13.36 -6.44
N PRO A 8 -13.75 12.02 -6.44
CA PRO A 8 -13.35 11.27 -5.25
C PRO A 8 -11.87 11.51 -4.94
N PRO A 9 -11.46 11.56 -3.65
CA PRO A 9 -10.07 11.72 -3.28
C PRO A 9 -9.37 10.37 -3.37
N HIS A 10 -8.78 10.05 -4.53
CA HIS A 10 -7.88 8.92 -4.64
C HIS A 10 -6.44 9.39 -4.37
N ALA A 11 -5.87 8.88 -3.29
CA ALA A 11 -4.44 8.86 -2.94
C ALA A 11 -3.65 10.14 -3.29
N HIS A 12 -3.96 11.24 -2.62
CA HIS A 12 -2.98 12.31 -2.45
C HIS A 12 -2.00 11.86 -1.35
N GLU A 13 -0.94 11.13 -1.71
CA GLU A 13 0.22 11.01 -0.82
C GLU A 13 0.89 12.39 -0.81
N HIS A 14 0.48 13.23 0.14
CA HIS A 14 1.20 14.45 0.47
C HIS A 14 2.61 14.08 0.90
N CYS A 15 3.59 14.50 0.10
CA CYS A 15 4.98 14.60 0.50
C CYS A 15 5.05 15.76 1.49
N GLU A 16 5.17 15.50 2.79
CA GLU A 16 5.45 16.54 3.78
C GLU A 16 6.90 16.44 4.24
N GLU A 17 7.57 17.59 4.12
CA GLU A 17 8.92 17.91 4.57
C GLU A 17 8.96 17.97 6.11
N GLU A 18 10.12 17.63 6.68
CA GLU A 18 10.37 17.64 8.12
C GLU A 18 10.42 19.06 8.72
N GLU A 19 9.92 19.23 9.95
CA GLU A 19 10.43 20.25 10.88
C GLU A 19 10.67 19.64 12.28
N HIS A 20 11.84 19.98 12.83
CA HIS A 20 12.34 19.65 14.16
C HIS A 20 12.00 20.75 15.19
N ALA A 21 11.76 20.31 16.45
CA ALA A 21 11.97 20.96 17.77
C ALA A 21 10.73 20.69 18.66
N GLY A 22 10.79 20.43 19.97
CA GLY A 22 11.82 20.38 20.98
C GLY A 22 11.18 20.03 22.34
N ASP A 23 11.95 19.32 23.15
CA ASP A 23 12.01 19.09 24.60
C ASP A 23 10.87 19.37 25.64
N CYS A 24 10.89 18.46 26.64
CA CYS A 24 10.71 18.60 28.11
C CYS A 24 9.40 18.24 28.86
N SER A 25 9.49 17.08 29.55
CA SER A 25 9.32 16.85 31.01
C SER A 25 7.96 16.69 31.74
N HIS A 26 7.88 15.53 32.41
CA HIS A 26 7.44 15.20 33.78
C HIS A 26 5.97 14.82 34.15
N ASP A 27 5.93 13.67 34.85
CA ASP A 27 5.09 13.21 35.97
C ASP A 27 3.71 12.56 35.78
N SER A 28 3.72 11.24 36.01
CA SER A 28 2.97 10.47 37.02
C SER A 28 1.46 10.70 37.19
N ALA A 29 0.66 9.68 36.86
CA ALA A 29 -0.21 8.98 37.82
C ALA A 29 -1.01 7.85 37.16
N THR A 30 -0.95 6.68 37.81
CA THR A 30 -1.70 5.47 37.52
C THR A 30 -3.19 5.64 37.83
N ALA A 31 -4.06 5.35 36.86
CA ALA A 31 -5.46 5.05 37.09
C ALA A 31 -5.94 4.02 36.04
N ILE A 32 -5.89 2.74 36.40
CA ILE A 32 -6.45 1.65 35.59
C ILE A 32 -7.96 1.62 35.87
N SER A 33 -8.73 2.17 34.94
CA SER A 33 -10.18 1.97 34.84
C SER A 33 -10.45 1.20 33.55
N ALA A 34 -11.15 0.07 33.67
CA ALA A 34 -11.51 -0.81 32.56
C ALA A 34 -12.39 -0.10 31.52
N PRO A 35 -12.28 -0.48 30.23
CA PRO A 35 -13.40 -0.42 29.29
C PRO A 35 -13.80 -1.87 28.95
N GLU A 36 -14.93 -2.36 29.45
CA GLU A 36 -16.23 -2.26 28.78
C GLU A 36 -16.18 -2.47 27.26
N GLY A 37 -16.62 -3.68 26.89
CA GLY A 37 -17.15 -4.15 25.62
C GLY A 37 -17.19 -3.16 24.48
N THR A 38 -16.20 -3.27 23.59
CA THR A 38 -16.36 -2.88 22.19
C THR A 38 -16.93 -4.07 21.44
N PRO A 39 -18.05 -3.94 20.70
CA PRO A 39 -18.55 -5.02 19.88
C PRO A 39 -17.53 -5.25 18.77
N GLU A 40 -16.89 -6.41 18.79
CA GLU A 40 -16.16 -6.94 17.65
C GLU A 40 -17.13 -6.97 16.47
N LEU A 41 -17.05 -5.93 15.64
CA LEU A 41 -17.51 -6.00 14.27
C LEU A 41 -16.70 -7.12 13.64
N LYS A 42 -17.32 -8.29 13.57
CA LYS A 42 -16.89 -9.41 12.76
C LYS A 42 -16.53 -8.84 11.39
N GLU A 43 -15.25 -8.69 11.10
CA GLU A 43 -14.72 -8.85 9.75
C GLU A 43 -15.00 -10.31 9.40
N ARG A 44 -16.27 -10.56 9.11
CA ARG A 44 -16.76 -11.85 8.68
C ARG A 44 -16.06 -12.06 7.35
N ASP A 45 -15.43 -13.22 7.28
CA ASP A 45 -14.85 -13.83 6.10
C ASP A 45 -15.93 -13.95 5.01
N GLU A 46 -16.26 -12.83 4.38
CA GLU A 46 -16.97 -12.78 3.12
C GLU A 46 -15.94 -13.13 2.05
N ALA A 47 -15.51 -14.38 2.08
CA ALA A 47 -15.24 -15.10 0.84
C ALA A 47 -16.56 -15.14 0.07
N GLU A 48 -16.97 -13.97 -0.47
CA GLU A 48 -17.89 -13.92 -1.58
C GLU A 48 -17.38 -14.97 -2.56
N ASP A 49 -18.22 -15.92 -2.94
CA ASP A 49 -17.85 -16.87 -3.96
C ASP A 49 -17.66 -16.07 -5.25
N LEU A 50 -16.42 -15.61 -5.48
CA LEU A 50 -16.04 -14.74 -6.57
C LEU A 50 -16.46 -15.36 -7.91
N ALA A 51 -16.59 -16.70 -7.97
CA ALA A 51 -17.03 -17.40 -9.15
C ALA A 51 -18.50 -17.09 -9.53
N LEU A 52 -19.34 -16.68 -8.58
CA LEU A 52 -20.76 -16.34 -8.82
C LEU A 52 -20.94 -14.88 -9.26
N LEU A 53 -19.99 -14.00 -8.95
CA LEU A 53 -20.03 -12.59 -9.33
C LEU A 53 -20.02 -12.42 -10.85
N ASP A 54 -20.69 -11.38 -11.36
CA ASP A 54 -20.58 -10.96 -12.75
C ASP A 54 -19.28 -10.19 -13.03
N SER A 55 -19.07 -9.78 -14.29
CA SER A 55 -17.85 -9.06 -14.69
C SER A 55 -17.69 -7.73 -13.95
N GLN A 56 -18.79 -6.98 -13.77
CA GLN A 56 -18.76 -5.66 -13.14
C GLN A 56 -18.43 -5.78 -11.65
N ALA A 57 -19.08 -6.70 -10.95
CA ALA A 57 -18.84 -6.99 -9.54
C ALA A 57 -17.41 -7.51 -9.28
N LEU A 58 -16.83 -8.27 -10.22
CA LEU A 58 -15.42 -8.68 -10.15
C LEU A 58 -14.46 -7.48 -10.29
N VAL A 59 -14.75 -6.54 -11.19
CA VAL A 59 -13.96 -5.30 -11.33
C VAL A 59 -14.08 -4.41 -10.07
N GLN A 60 -15.29 -4.27 -9.52
CA GLN A 60 -15.49 -3.55 -8.25
C GLN A 60 -14.74 -4.21 -7.10
N THR A 61 -14.75 -5.54 -7.03
CA THR A 61 -13.95 -6.30 -6.06
C THR A 61 -12.46 -6.01 -6.23
N PHE A 62 -11.94 -5.95 -7.45
CA PHE A 62 -10.55 -5.57 -7.70
C PHE A 62 -10.22 -4.17 -7.15
N TYR A 63 -11.07 -3.16 -7.36
CA TYR A 63 -10.84 -1.83 -6.82
C TYR A 63 -10.83 -1.81 -5.28
N ARG A 64 -11.73 -2.54 -4.63
CA ARG A 64 -11.72 -2.72 -3.17
C ARG A 64 -10.43 -3.39 -2.67
N LEU A 65 -9.92 -4.38 -3.40
CA LEU A 65 -8.65 -5.02 -3.09
C LEU A 65 -7.46 -4.07 -3.28
N GLN A 66 -7.50 -3.19 -4.27
CA GLN A 66 -6.48 -2.14 -4.45
C GLN A 66 -6.51 -1.13 -3.31
N GLU A 67 -7.68 -0.71 -2.84
CA GLU A 67 -7.80 0.14 -1.64
C GLU A 67 -7.23 -0.55 -0.40
N LYS A 68 -7.57 -1.83 -0.19
CA LYS A 68 -6.98 -2.65 0.88
C LYS A 68 -5.46 -2.71 0.77
N ARG A 69 -4.92 -2.87 -0.45
CA ARG A 69 -3.48 -2.89 -0.69
C ARG A 69 -2.81 -1.56 -0.32
N VAL A 70 -3.43 -0.41 -0.62
CA VAL A 70 -2.95 0.92 -0.17
C VAL A 70 -2.86 0.98 1.36
N GLN A 71 -3.87 0.48 2.07
CA GLN A 71 -3.85 0.41 3.54
C GLN A 71 -2.73 -0.50 4.06
N ILE A 72 -2.47 -1.64 3.40
CA ILE A 72 -1.35 -2.54 3.76
C ILE A 72 0.00 -1.82 3.57
N TYR A 73 0.20 -1.07 2.48
CA TYR A 73 1.41 -0.25 2.30
C TYR A 73 1.59 0.79 3.41
N ALA A 74 0.52 1.49 3.80
CA ALA A 74 0.58 2.45 4.89
C ALA A 74 1.01 1.78 6.21
N LYS A 75 0.38 0.64 6.56
CA LYS A 75 0.77 -0.18 7.73
C LYS A 75 2.20 -0.68 7.64
N PHE A 76 2.65 -1.08 6.44
CA PHE A 76 4.02 -1.56 6.23
C PHE A 76 5.03 -0.46 6.56
N ARG A 77 4.87 0.74 6.01
CA ARG A 77 5.78 1.86 6.24
C ARG A 77 5.81 2.29 7.71
N GLN A 78 4.63 2.45 8.31
CA GLN A 78 4.51 2.82 9.72
C GLN A 78 5.14 1.76 10.63
N GLY A 79 4.72 0.49 10.50
CA GLY A 79 5.23 -0.57 11.35
C GLY A 79 6.71 -0.88 11.12
N PHE A 80 7.25 -0.62 9.92
CA PHE A 80 8.68 -0.69 9.69
C PHE A 80 9.41 0.35 10.56
N GLN A 81 8.96 1.60 10.56
CA GLN A 81 9.57 2.66 11.38
C GLN A 81 9.51 2.34 12.89
N GLU A 82 8.38 1.81 13.35
CA GLU A 82 8.13 1.47 14.75
C GLU A 82 8.93 0.23 15.22
N HIS A 83 9.06 -0.79 14.37
CA HIS A 83 9.57 -2.09 14.78
C HIS A 83 10.98 -2.41 14.31
N GLN A 84 11.55 -1.73 13.30
CA GLN A 84 12.84 -2.06 12.66
C GLN A 84 14.02 -2.28 13.63
N LYS A 85 14.01 -1.66 14.81
CA LYS A 85 15.07 -1.77 15.84
C LYS A 85 14.66 -2.62 17.05
N THR A 86 13.55 -3.35 16.93
CA THR A 86 12.96 -4.13 18.03
C THR A 86 12.98 -5.63 17.71
N GLU A 87 12.93 -6.47 18.75
CA GLU A 87 12.81 -7.92 18.60
C GLU A 87 11.51 -8.37 17.92
N ARG A 88 10.51 -7.48 17.83
CA ARG A 88 9.22 -7.75 17.17
C ARG A 88 9.28 -7.64 15.65
N PHE A 89 10.37 -7.11 15.09
CA PHE A 89 10.48 -6.89 13.66
C PHE A 89 10.20 -8.13 12.79
N PRO A 90 10.74 -9.33 13.10
CA PRO A 90 10.46 -10.52 12.29
C PRO A 90 8.98 -10.92 12.30
N VAL A 91 8.31 -10.79 13.45
CA VAL A 91 6.87 -11.08 13.59
C VAL A 91 6.04 -10.09 12.78
N PHE A 92 6.37 -8.80 12.86
CA PHE A 92 5.76 -7.77 12.03
C PHE A 92 5.94 -8.05 10.53
N CYS A 93 7.17 -8.36 10.10
CA CYS A 93 7.49 -8.70 8.72
C CYS A 93 6.69 -9.92 8.22
N SER A 94 6.54 -10.95 9.04
CA SER A 94 5.71 -12.11 8.72
C SER A 94 4.24 -11.71 8.55
N GLY A 95 3.68 -10.95 9.49
CA GLY A 95 2.29 -10.51 9.45
C GLY A 95 1.97 -9.59 8.26
N ILE A 96 2.87 -8.68 7.91
CA ILE A 96 2.65 -7.78 6.76
C ILE A 96 2.84 -8.54 5.43
N THR A 97 3.79 -9.47 5.36
CA THR A 97 3.97 -10.34 4.18
C THR A 97 2.72 -11.17 3.93
N GLN A 98 2.11 -11.74 4.98
CA GLN A 98 0.88 -12.51 4.84
C GLN A 98 -0.28 -11.66 4.29
N GLN A 99 -0.41 -10.40 4.73
CA GLN A 99 -1.43 -9.49 4.20
C GLN A 99 -1.23 -9.21 2.71
N PHE A 100 0.02 -8.97 2.26
CA PHE A 100 0.34 -8.80 0.85
C PHE A 100 0.08 -10.07 0.03
N LEU A 101 0.38 -11.26 0.57
CA LEU A 101 0.09 -12.53 -0.08
C LEU A 101 -1.42 -12.69 -0.28
N THR A 102 -2.21 -12.55 0.79
CA THR A 102 -3.67 -12.71 0.74
C THR A 102 -4.32 -11.77 -0.27
N VAL A 103 -3.99 -10.48 -0.27
CA VAL A 103 -4.58 -9.54 -1.26
C VAL A 103 -4.14 -9.88 -2.69
N SER A 104 -2.91 -10.36 -2.88
CA SER A 104 -2.40 -10.71 -4.20
C SER A 104 -3.04 -11.99 -4.75
N GLU A 105 -3.30 -12.98 -3.90
CA GLU A 105 -4.04 -14.20 -4.25
C GLU A 105 -5.48 -13.87 -4.66
N GLN A 106 -6.17 -13.03 -3.89
CA GLN A 106 -7.54 -12.59 -4.22
C GLN A 106 -7.58 -11.86 -5.57
N VAL A 107 -6.64 -10.95 -5.84
CA VAL A 107 -6.55 -10.27 -7.15
C VAL A 107 -6.26 -11.26 -8.28
N ASN A 108 -5.39 -12.26 -8.07
CA ASN A 108 -5.10 -13.29 -9.08
C ASN A 108 -6.34 -14.15 -9.38
N GLN A 109 -7.16 -14.43 -8.37
CA GLN A 109 -8.42 -15.14 -8.54
C GLN A 109 -9.40 -14.32 -9.38
N VAL A 110 -9.56 -13.02 -9.09
CA VAL A 110 -10.37 -12.09 -9.89
C VAL A 110 -9.90 -12.06 -11.34
N GLU A 111 -8.59 -11.91 -11.57
CA GLU A 111 -7.98 -11.91 -12.91
C GLU A 111 -8.28 -13.21 -13.68
N THR A 112 -8.12 -14.36 -13.02
CA THR A 112 -8.40 -15.68 -13.61
C THR A 112 -9.87 -15.83 -14.00
N LEU A 113 -10.79 -15.38 -13.15
CA LEU A 113 -12.23 -15.45 -13.41
C LEU A 113 -12.66 -14.54 -14.56
N LEU A 114 -12.12 -13.32 -14.61
CA LEU A 114 -12.37 -12.38 -15.70
C LEU A 114 -11.86 -12.94 -17.02
N ARG A 115 -10.64 -13.49 -17.05
CA ARG A 115 -10.04 -14.09 -18.25
C ARG A 115 -10.80 -15.32 -18.74
N GLY A 116 -11.11 -16.25 -17.85
CA GLY A 116 -11.67 -17.56 -18.20
C GLY A 116 -13.19 -17.53 -18.30
N LYS A 117 -13.86 -17.41 -17.14
CA LYS A 117 -15.32 -17.59 -17.04
C LYS A 117 -16.10 -16.45 -17.68
N LYS A 118 -15.60 -15.22 -17.57
CA LYS A 118 -16.28 -14.02 -18.09
C LYS A 118 -15.79 -13.57 -19.46
N GLN A 119 -14.71 -14.17 -19.96
CA GLN A 119 -14.08 -13.87 -21.26
C GLN A 119 -13.70 -12.38 -21.43
N GLN A 120 -13.49 -11.66 -20.33
CA GLN A 120 -13.06 -10.26 -20.30
C GLN A 120 -11.53 -10.17 -20.38
N VAL A 121 -10.99 -10.56 -21.53
CA VAL A 121 -9.53 -10.76 -21.70
C VAL A 121 -8.76 -9.45 -21.59
N ALA A 122 -9.25 -8.35 -22.15
CA ALA A 122 -8.58 -7.04 -22.11
C ALA A 122 -8.48 -6.52 -20.66
N ILE A 123 -9.59 -6.52 -19.94
CA ILE A 123 -9.66 -6.17 -18.51
C ILE A 123 -8.70 -7.06 -17.69
N ALA A 124 -8.73 -8.38 -17.88
CA ALA A 124 -7.83 -9.29 -17.17
C ALA A 124 -6.34 -9.02 -17.47
N GLN A 125 -5.99 -8.58 -18.68
CA GLN A 125 -4.62 -8.16 -19.01
C GLN A 125 -4.21 -6.88 -18.28
N LEU A 126 -5.11 -5.90 -18.13
CA LEU A 126 -4.84 -4.69 -17.34
C LEU A 126 -4.61 -5.03 -15.86
N LEU A 127 -5.45 -5.87 -15.26
CA LEU A 127 -5.26 -6.36 -13.88
C LEU A 127 -3.90 -7.04 -13.69
N ARG A 128 -3.47 -7.85 -14.68
CA ARG A 128 -2.17 -8.51 -14.65
C ARG A 128 -1.01 -7.52 -14.69
N LYS A 129 -1.11 -6.45 -15.50
CA LYS A 129 -0.11 -5.37 -15.53
C LYS A 129 -0.05 -4.64 -14.20
N VAL A 130 -1.20 -4.30 -13.60
CA VAL A 130 -1.26 -3.68 -12.27
C VAL A 130 -0.58 -4.57 -11.23
N GLN A 131 -0.87 -5.87 -11.22
CA GLN A 131 -0.19 -6.84 -10.34
C GLN A 131 1.33 -6.84 -10.49
N GLN A 132 1.84 -6.66 -11.70
CA GLN A 132 3.27 -6.68 -11.98
C GLN A 132 3.95 -5.40 -11.51
N GLU A 133 3.35 -4.24 -11.73
CA GLU A 133 3.82 -2.97 -11.17
C GLU A 133 3.70 -2.96 -9.64
N GLU A 134 2.64 -3.52 -9.06
CA GLU A 134 2.48 -3.63 -7.60
C GLU A 134 3.56 -4.49 -6.95
N LYS A 135 4.01 -5.55 -7.63
CA LYS A 135 5.17 -6.33 -7.18
C LYS A 135 6.44 -5.48 -7.18
N GLU A 136 6.68 -4.71 -8.23
CA GLU A 136 7.85 -3.82 -8.31
C GLU A 136 7.80 -2.72 -7.25
N LYS A 137 6.63 -2.10 -7.06
CA LYS A 137 6.39 -1.11 -6.00
C LYS A 137 6.71 -1.67 -4.62
N LEU A 138 6.33 -2.91 -4.31
CA LEU A 138 6.64 -3.54 -3.02
C LEU A 138 8.15 -3.71 -2.81
N LEU A 139 8.88 -4.12 -3.86
CA LEU A 139 10.34 -4.25 -3.81
C LEU A 139 11.01 -2.89 -3.61
N LEU A 140 10.59 -1.88 -4.37
CA LEU A 140 11.10 -0.51 -4.26
C LEU A 140 10.79 0.11 -2.89
N THR A 141 9.59 -0.12 -2.35
CA THR A 141 9.19 0.34 -1.01
C THR A 141 10.11 -0.27 0.05
N SER A 142 10.34 -1.58 -0.02
CA SER A 142 11.20 -2.28 0.94
C SER A 142 12.64 -1.79 0.88
N ALA A 143 13.19 -1.63 -0.33
CA ALA A 143 14.53 -1.09 -0.53
C ALA A 143 14.65 0.36 0.00
N LEU A 144 13.66 1.20 -0.29
CA LEU A 144 13.64 2.59 0.16
C LEU A 144 13.61 2.70 1.68
N LEU A 145 12.80 1.87 2.36
CA LEU A 145 12.74 1.84 3.83
C LEU A 145 14.08 1.46 4.45
N ILE A 146 14.76 0.45 3.89
CA ILE A 146 16.08 0.01 4.34
C ILE A 146 17.13 1.10 4.11
N GLU A 147 17.17 1.73 2.93
CA GLU A 147 18.15 2.80 2.64
C GLU A 147 17.92 4.03 3.53
N LYS A 148 16.66 4.40 3.80
CA LYS A 148 16.33 5.47 4.74
C LYS A 148 16.76 5.14 6.17
N MET A 149 16.58 3.89 6.61
CA MET A 149 17.09 3.44 7.91
C MET A 149 18.62 3.55 7.98
N ARG A 150 19.33 3.03 6.97
CA ARG A 150 20.80 3.11 6.90
C ARG A 150 21.30 4.54 6.93
N LEU A 151 20.65 5.44 6.19
CA LEU A 151 20.96 6.88 6.19
C LEU A 151 20.74 7.49 7.58
N SER A 152 19.61 7.20 8.22
CA SER A 152 19.32 7.68 9.58
C SER A 152 20.35 7.20 10.59
N ASP A 153 20.78 5.94 10.49
CA ASP A 153 21.78 5.36 11.39
C ASP A 153 23.18 5.96 11.16
N ALA A 154 23.59 6.11 9.90
CA ALA A 154 24.87 6.72 9.55
C ALA A 154 24.96 8.18 10.04
N SER A 155 23.86 8.94 9.94
CA SER A 155 23.80 10.35 10.34
C SER A 155 23.81 10.55 11.86
N LYS A 156 23.52 9.51 12.66
CA LYS A 156 23.47 9.55 14.13
C LYS A 156 24.77 9.09 14.80
N LEU A 157 25.78 8.70 14.03
CA LEU A 157 27.09 8.32 14.57
C LEU A 157 27.80 9.53 15.19
N ALA A 158 28.65 9.28 16.20
CA ALA A 158 29.43 10.34 16.86
C ALA A 158 30.39 11.05 15.90
N GLU A 159 30.90 10.31 14.91
CA GLU A 159 31.73 10.83 13.81
C GLU A 159 31.13 10.33 12.49
N PRO A 160 30.21 11.10 11.87
CA PRO A 160 29.55 10.70 10.64
C PRO A 160 30.52 10.73 9.45
N ASP A 161 30.51 9.67 8.63
CA ASP A 161 31.24 9.65 7.36
C ASP A 161 30.41 10.34 6.25
N GLU A 162 30.81 11.57 5.92
CA GLU A 162 30.16 12.40 4.89
C GLU A 162 30.06 11.69 3.53
N ALA A 163 31.08 10.90 3.15
CA ALA A 163 31.07 10.19 1.87
C ALA A 163 29.99 9.08 1.85
N THR A 164 29.87 8.35 2.95
CA THR A 164 28.82 7.33 3.12
C THR A 164 27.43 7.96 3.15
N ILE A 165 27.25 9.07 3.85
CA ILE A 165 25.97 9.81 3.91
C ILE A 165 25.56 10.26 2.50
N ALA A 166 26.44 10.95 1.78
CA ALA A 166 26.15 11.43 0.42
C ALA A 166 25.81 10.29 -0.55
N PHE A 167 26.45 9.12 -0.40
CA PHE A 167 26.10 7.93 -1.16
C PHE A 167 24.69 7.43 -0.86
N LEU A 168 24.33 7.32 0.42
CA LEU A 168 23.01 6.87 0.86
C LEU A 168 21.90 7.84 0.47
N GLU A 169 22.14 9.16 0.56
CA GLU A 169 21.20 10.18 0.08
C GLU A 169 20.91 10.01 -1.43
N ARG A 170 21.95 9.80 -2.24
CA ARG A 170 21.79 9.57 -3.67
C ARG A 170 21.04 8.28 -3.97
N SER A 171 21.28 7.23 -3.19
CA SER A 171 20.58 5.95 -3.26
C SER A 171 19.09 6.13 -2.96
N VAL A 172 18.75 6.80 -1.85
CA VAL A 172 17.38 7.14 -1.46
C VAL A 172 16.69 7.96 -2.54
N GLN A 173 17.35 8.97 -3.10
CA GLN A 173 16.77 9.80 -4.16
C GLN A 173 16.47 8.98 -5.43
N THR A 174 17.39 8.08 -5.81
CA THR A 174 17.23 7.21 -6.97
C THR A 174 16.05 6.25 -6.78
N LEU A 175 15.95 5.61 -5.61
CA LEU A 175 14.85 4.71 -5.29
C LEU A 175 13.51 5.45 -5.20
N THR A 176 13.49 6.65 -4.63
CA THR A 176 12.31 7.50 -4.56
C THR A 176 11.79 7.82 -5.97
N THR A 177 12.69 8.23 -6.88
CA THR A 177 12.32 8.51 -8.27
C THR A 177 11.71 7.28 -8.96
N LYS A 178 12.35 6.11 -8.82
CA LYS A 178 11.82 4.86 -9.39
C LYS A 178 10.48 4.47 -8.79
N HIS A 179 10.32 4.63 -7.48
CA HIS A 179 9.09 4.33 -6.77
C HIS A 179 7.95 5.23 -7.27
N THR A 180 8.18 6.54 -7.42
CA THR A 180 7.20 7.48 -7.97
C THR A 180 6.76 7.08 -9.37
N VAL A 181 7.70 6.79 -10.27
CA VAL A 181 7.38 6.34 -11.64
C VAL A 181 6.55 5.06 -11.65
N CYS A 182 6.83 4.12 -10.75
CA CYS A 182 6.03 2.89 -10.63
C CYS A 182 4.59 3.19 -10.16
N VAL A 183 4.42 4.09 -9.19
CA VAL A 183 3.09 4.54 -8.74
C VAL A 183 2.32 5.23 -9.87
N GLU A 184 2.97 6.10 -10.64
CA GLU A 184 2.37 6.76 -11.80
C GLU A 184 1.86 5.74 -12.83
N ARG A 185 2.66 4.73 -13.17
CA ARG A 185 2.24 3.64 -14.07
C ARG A 185 1.06 2.84 -13.53
N ILE A 186 1.01 2.56 -12.22
CA ILE A 186 -0.15 1.91 -11.61
C ILE A 186 -1.40 2.76 -11.82
N ASN A 187 -1.31 4.07 -11.59
CA ASN A 187 -2.44 4.98 -11.75
C ASN A 187 -2.91 5.05 -13.20
N GLU A 188 -1.99 5.14 -14.17
CA GLU A 188 -2.31 5.07 -15.60
C GLU A 188 -3.06 3.78 -15.96
N LEU A 189 -2.59 2.63 -15.48
CA LEU A 189 -3.25 1.34 -15.71
C LEU A 189 -4.63 1.24 -15.04
N LEU A 190 -4.83 1.91 -13.89
CA LEU A 190 -6.13 1.95 -13.21
C LEU A 190 -7.13 2.86 -13.95
N ASP A 191 -6.66 3.93 -14.58
CA ASP A 191 -7.46 4.81 -15.43
C ASP A 191 -7.84 4.09 -16.74
N ASP A 192 -6.88 3.40 -17.37
CA ASP A 192 -7.16 2.53 -18.53
C ASP A 192 -8.19 1.46 -18.19
N LEU A 193 -8.05 0.81 -17.03
CA LEU A 193 -9.01 -0.18 -16.55
C LEU A 193 -10.40 0.42 -16.36
N ARG A 194 -10.49 1.65 -15.81
CA ARG A 194 -11.76 2.34 -15.62
C ARG A 194 -12.43 2.57 -16.96
N ALA A 195 -11.68 3.06 -17.95
CA ALA A 195 -12.20 3.30 -19.30
C ALA A 195 -12.68 1.99 -19.96
N GLU A 196 -11.87 0.94 -19.91
CA GLU A 196 -12.21 -0.37 -20.50
C GLU A 196 -13.44 -1.02 -19.80
N SER A 197 -13.58 -0.82 -18.49
CA SER A 197 -14.69 -1.40 -17.72
C SER A 197 -16.00 -0.62 -17.83
N ALA A 198 -16.00 0.60 -18.36
CA ALA A 198 -17.20 1.43 -18.48
C ALA A 198 -18.28 0.77 -19.36
N ASP A 199 -17.87 -0.01 -20.36
CA ASP A 199 -18.78 -0.73 -21.25
C ASP A 199 -19.50 -1.89 -20.54
N LEU A 200 -18.94 -2.41 -19.43
CA LEU A 200 -19.59 -3.45 -18.62
C LEU A 200 -20.87 -2.96 -17.93
N GLU A 201 -21.02 -1.64 -17.71
CA GLU A 201 -22.21 -1.08 -17.05
C GLU A 201 -23.44 -1.02 -17.97
N THR A 202 -23.26 -1.30 -19.26
CA THR A 202 -24.28 -1.11 -20.31
C THR A 202 -24.86 -2.42 -20.88
N ALA A 203 -24.43 -3.58 -20.37
CA ALA A 203 -24.81 -4.91 -20.84
C ALA A 203 -25.74 -5.64 -19.85
#